data_AF-A0A0E3RHK3-F1
#
_entry.id   AF-A0A0E3RHK3-F1
#
_cell.length_a   1.000
_cell.length_b   1.000
_cell.length_c   1.000
_cell.angle_alpha   90.00
_cell.angle_beta   90.00
_cell.angle_gamma   90.00
#
_symmetry.space_group_name_H-M   'P 1'
#
loop_
_entity.id
_entity.type
_entity.pdbx_description
1 polymer ?
#
loop_
_entity_poly.entity_id
_entity_poly.type
_entity_poly.pdbx_seq_one_letter_code
_entity_poly.pdbx_strand_id
1 'polypeptide(L)'
;MKADSETEKAVMDVLKKFAESYAKHDLESAMSLIAPDDDVVIYGTGADEKCMGSEAIKSQFERDWSQIEEPGLEYKWISVSAVGNVAWASMDAVFKAKIDGRKTKFSSRITEVFEKRENRWLIVQGHFSFPDQSQFFD
;
A
#
# COMPACT_ATOMS: atom_id res chain seq x y z
N MET A 1 -6.47 -17.61 9.25
CA MET A 1 -7.60 -17.45 10.19
C MET A 1 -7.94 -15.98 10.27
N LYS A 2 -9.21 -15.62 10.49
CA LYS A 2 -9.60 -14.21 10.67
C LYS A 2 -8.81 -13.62 11.85
N ALA A 3 -8.31 -12.40 11.70
CA ALA A 3 -7.62 -11.70 12.78
C ALA A 3 -8.58 -11.47 13.97
N ASP A 4 -8.04 -11.45 15.19
CA ASP A 4 -8.78 -10.93 16.34
C ASP A 4 -9.01 -9.42 16.19
N SER A 5 -9.92 -8.86 16.99
CA SER A 5 -10.32 -7.45 16.87
C SER A 5 -9.20 -6.45 17.15
N GLU A 6 -8.22 -6.80 18.00
CA GLU A 6 -7.12 -5.89 18.34
C GLU A 6 -6.11 -5.85 17.19
N THR A 7 -5.76 -7.02 16.66
CA THR A 7 -4.89 -7.17 15.48
C THR A 7 -5.52 -6.53 14.25
N GLU A 8 -6.80 -6.81 13.98
CA GLU A 8 -7.54 -6.22 12.86
C GLU A 8 -7.52 -4.69 12.95
N LYS A 9 -7.83 -4.12 14.11
CA LYS A 9 -7.78 -2.67 14.32
C LYS A 9 -6.38 -2.09 14.08
N ALA A 10 -5.35 -2.72 14.61
CA ALA A 10 -3.97 -2.22 14.48
C ALA A 10 -3.48 -2.24 13.03
N VAL A 11 -3.81 -3.30 12.27
CA VAL A 11 -3.50 -3.37 10.83
C VAL A 11 -4.28 -2.31 10.05
N MET A 12 -5.57 -2.12 10.35
CA MET A 12 -6.39 -1.07 9.73
C MET A 12 -5.84 0.33 10.01
N ASP A 13 -5.29 0.58 11.20
CA ASP A 13 -4.64 1.84 11.54
C ASP A 13 -3.35 2.06 10.73
N VAL A 14 -2.56 1.01 10.45
CA VAL A 14 -1.39 1.08 9.55
C VAL A 14 -1.84 1.44 8.14
N LEU A 15 -2.83 0.71 7.58
CA LEU A 15 -3.37 0.96 6.24
C LEU A 15 -3.88 2.39 6.07
N LYS A 16 -4.63 2.89 7.07
CA LYS A 16 -5.14 4.26 7.09
C LYS A 16 -4.01 5.28 7.08
N LYS A 17 -3.02 5.11 7.96
CA LYS A 17 -1.85 6.01 8.01
C LYS A 17 -1.07 5.98 6.70
N PHE A 18 -0.90 4.81 6.09
CA PHE A 18 -0.24 4.69 4.79
C PHE A 18 -0.94 5.52 3.72
N ALA A 19 -2.27 5.38 3.59
CA ALA A 19 -3.05 6.15 2.64
C ALA A 19 -3.00 7.67 2.92
N GLU A 20 -3.02 8.07 4.20
CA GLU A 20 -2.89 9.49 4.61
C GLU A 20 -1.50 10.07 4.31
N SER A 21 -0.44 9.33 4.62
CA SER A 21 0.95 9.75 4.33
C SER A 21 1.19 9.85 2.84
N TYR A 22 0.71 8.87 2.07
CA TYR A 22 0.82 8.86 0.62
C TYR A 22 0.11 10.06 -0.02
N ALA A 23 -1.10 10.38 0.43
CA ALA A 23 -1.85 11.53 -0.08
C ALA A 23 -1.24 12.90 0.30
N LYS A 24 -0.37 12.95 1.32
CA LYS A 24 0.28 14.17 1.80
C LYS A 24 1.72 14.34 1.35
N HIS A 25 2.24 13.42 0.55
CA HIS A 25 3.67 13.34 0.20
C HIS A 25 4.57 13.27 1.44
N ASP A 26 4.09 12.62 2.50
CA ASP A 26 4.81 12.52 3.77
C ASP A 26 5.70 11.27 3.75
N LEU A 27 6.91 11.44 3.21
CA LEU A 27 7.89 10.36 3.05
C LEU A 27 8.27 9.71 4.37
N GLU A 28 8.50 10.52 5.40
CA GLU A 28 8.94 10.05 6.70
C GLU A 28 7.86 9.15 7.31
N SER A 29 6.61 9.64 7.34
CA SER A 29 5.50 8.85 7.87
C SER A 29 5.25 7.59 7.04
N ALA A 30 5.27 7.66 5.70
CA ALA A 30 5.08 6.50 4.83
C ALA A 30 6.15 5.43 5.06
N MET A 31 7.44 5.82 5.05
CA MET A 31 8.55 4.91 5.28
C MET A 31 8.55 4.32 6.70
N SER A 32 8.07 5.07 7.71
CA SER A 32 7.99 4.58 9.09
C SER A 32 7.03 3.40 9.30
N LEU A 33 6.13 3.16 8.34
CA LEU A 33 5.16 2.07 8.36
C LEU A 33 5.70 0.79 7.71
N ILE A 34 6.83 0.88 7.01
CA ILE A 34 7.45 -0.20 6.25
C ILE A 34 8.63 -0.73 7.05
N ALA A 35 8.81 -2.04 7.08
CA ALA A 35 9.96 -2.63 7.75
C ALA A 35 11.27 -2.23 7.03
N PRO A 36 12.35 -1.92 7.76
CA PRO A 36 13.56 -1.36 7.17
C PRO A 36 14.50 -2.40 6.54
N ASP A 37 14.03 -3.63 6.31
CA ASP A 37 14.90 -4.74 5.86
C ASP A 37 15.13 -4.73 4.34
N ASP A 38 16.24 -5.32 3.92
CA ASP A 38 16.65 -5.38 2.51
C ASP A 38 15.77 -6.30 1.65
N ASP A 39 15.05 -7.23 2.27
CA ASP A 39 14.20 -8.22 1.61
C ASP A 39 12.72 -7.83 1.54
N VAL A 40 12.34 -6.67 2.08
CA VAL A 40 10.99 -6.11 1.90
C VAL A 40 10.74 -5.83 0.43
N VAL A 41 9.61 -6.30 -0.10
CA VAL A 41 9.24 -6.12 -1.51
C VAL A 41 7.91 -5.40 -1.64
N ILE A 42 7.88 -4.32 -2.42
CA ILE A 42 6.65 -3.67 -2.86
C ILE A 42 6.59 -3.71 -4.38
N TYR A 43 5.58 -4.42 -4.90
CA TYR A 43 5.20 -4.33 -6.31
C TYR A 43 4.19 -3.19 -6.49
N GLY A 44 4.56 -2.19 -7.26
CA GLY A 44 3.66 -1.18 -7.79
C GLY A 44 2.87 -1.68 -9.00
N THR A 45 2.18 -0.75 -9.66
CA THR A 45 1.26 -1.04 -10.77
C THR A 45 1.95 -0.96 -12.13
N GLY A 46 3.06 -0.24 -12.22
CA GLY A 46 3.90 -0.16 -13.42
C GLY A 46 4.74 -1.42 -13.62
N ALA A 47 5.04 -1.73 -14.89
CA ALA A 47 5.83 -2.91 -15.26
C ALA A 47 7.26 -2.90 -14.69
N ASP A 48 7.79 -1.72 -14.37
CA ASP A 48 9.10 -1.46 -13.78
C ASP A 48 9.07 -1.34 -12.24
N GLU A 49 7.89 -1.38 -11.61
CA GLU A 49 7.71 -1.02 -10.20
C GLU A 49 7.91 -2.21 -9.25
N LYS A 50 9.02 -2.93 -9.39
CA LYS A 50 9.46 -3.90 -8.38
C LYS A 50 10.51 -3.25 -7.47
N CYS A 51 10.09 -2.86 -6.27
CA CYS A 51 10.96 -2.22 -5.29
C CYS A 51 11.40 -3.22 -4.23
N MET A 52 12.71 -3.38 -4.02
CA MET A 52 13.28 -4.23 -2.98
C MET A 52 14.13 -3.39 -2.02
N GLY A 53 13.83 -3.51 -0.73
CA GLY A 53 14.51 -2.77 0.33
C GLY A 53 14.10 -1.29 0.42
N SER A 54 14.48 -0.67 1.55
CA SER A 54 14.05 0.69 1.92
C SER A 54 14.37 1.76 0.89
N GLU A 55 15.57 1.74 0.30
CA GLU A 55 16.01 2.78 -0.64
C GLU A 55 15.24 2.75 -1.97
N ALA A 56 14.95 1.55 -2.48
CA ALA A 56 14.17 1.41 -3.72
C ALA A 56 12.71 1.84 -3.49
N ILE A 57 12.13 1.47 -2.35
CA ILE A 57 10.77 1.86 -1.98
C ILE A 57 10.66 3.38 -1.79
N LYS A 58 11.62 3.99 -1.10
CA LYS A 58 11.72 5.44 -0.96
C LYS A 58 11.78 6.13 -2.32
N SER A 59 12.66 5.66 -3.20
CA SER A 59 12.82 6.19 -4.55
C SER A 59 11.53 6.09 -5.37
N GLN A 60 10.73 5.04 -5.16
CA GLN A 60 9.43 4.89 -5.81
C GLN A 60 8.41 5.92 -5.31
N PHE A 61 8.32 6.17 -4.00
CA PHE A 61 7.44 7.23 -3.49
C PHE A 61 7.83 8.61 -4.02
N GLU A 62 9.13 8.91 -4.03
CA GLU A 62 9.63 10.18 -4.59
C GLU A 62 9.31 10.30 -6.09
N ARG A 63 9.45 9.21 -6.85
CA ARG A 63 9.05 9.15 -8.27
C ARG A 63 7.56 9.42 -8.43
N ASP A 64 6.70 8.72 -7.68
CA ASP A 64 5.24 8.88 -7.76
C ASP A 64 4.82 10.32 -7.46
N TRP A 65 5.36 10.91 -6.39
CA TRP A 65 5.03 12.28 -5.98
C TRP A 65 5.66 13.37 -6.87
N SER A 66 6.67 13.03 -7.67
CA SER A 66 7.16 13.91 -8.73
C SER A 66 6.26 13.93 -9.97
N GLN A 67 5.45 12.87 -10.17
CA GLN A 67 4.61 12.68 -11.35
C GLN A 67 3.12 12.94 -11.08
N ILE A 68 2.69 12.86 -9.82
CA ILE A 68 1.29 12.95 -9.41
C ILE A 68 1.12 14.14 -8.46
N GLU A 69 0.32 15.13 -8.87
CA GLU A 69 0.05 16.34 -8.08
C GLU A 69 -0.79 16.07 -6.83
N GLU A 70 -1.82 15.23 -6.97
CA GLU A 70 -2.76 14.88 -5.90
C GLU A 70 -2.96 13.35 -5.90
N PRO A 71 -2.00 12.57 -5.37
CA PRO A 71 -2.16 11.15 -5.19
C PRO A 71 -3.16 10.86 -4.06
N GLY A 72 -3.83 9.73 -4.13
CA GLY A 72 -4.70 9.30 -3.05
C GLY A 72 -5.06 7.84 -3.17
N LEU A 73 -5.21 7.18 -2.03
CA LEU A 73 -5.64 5.79 -1.96
C LEU A 73 -6.90 5.70 -1.10
N GLU A 74 -7.97 5.18 -1.68
CA GLU A 74 -9.24 5.01 -0.98
C GLU A 74 -9.62 3.53 -0.95
N TYR A 75 -9.54 2.91 0.22
CA TYR A 75 -9.99 1.53 0.42
C TYR A 75 -11.51 1.44 0.41
N LYS A 76 -12.05 0.46 -0.32
CA LYS A 76 -13.49 0.20 -0.46
C LYS A 76 -13.91 -1.05 0.30
N TRP A 77 -13.04 -2.04 0.33
CA TRP A 77 -13.23 -3.28 1.06
C TRP A 77 -11.87 -3.75 1.58
N ILE A 78 -11.86 -4.31 2.78
CA ILE A 78 -10.65 -4.82 3.43
C ILE A 78 -11.01 -6.12 4.14
N SER A 79 -10.19 -7.16 3.96
CA SER A 79 -10.20 -8.36 4.79
C SER A 79 -8.85 -8.58 5.42
N VAL A 80 -8.83 -8.78 6.74
CA VAL A 80 -7.60 -9.01 7.51
C VAL A 80 -7.62 -10.42 8.11
N SER A 81 -6.51 -11.13 7.93
CA SER A 81 -6.22 -12.40 8.57
C SER A 81 -4.88 -12.34 9.27
N ALA A 82 -4.71 -13.14 10.32
CA ALA A 82 -3.47 -13.13 11.10
C ALA A 82 -3.16 -14.49 11.74
N VAL A 83 -1.89 -14.71 12.05
CA VAL A 83 -1.41 -15.81 12.89
C VAL A 83 -0.13 -15.38 13.60
N GLY A 84 -0.11 -15.47 14.94
CA GLY A 84 1.02 -15.02 15.75
C GLY A 84 1.36 -13.54 15.49
N ASN A 85 2.59 -13.28 15.06
CA ASN A 85 3.08 -11.93 14.77
C ASN A 85 2.95 -11.54 13.29
N VAL A 86 2.23 -12.31 12.47
CA VAL A 86 2.04 -12.04 11.05
C VAL A 86 0.58 -11.77 10.76
N ALA A 87 0.30 -10.74 9.97
CA ALA A 87 -1.01 -10.46 9.42
C ALA A 87 -0.92 -10.22 7.92
N TRP A 88 -2.03 -10.40 7.20
CA TRP A 88 -2.13 -10.03 5.80
C TRP A 88 -3.51 -9.45 5.52
N ALA A 89 -3.53 -8.48 4.60
CA ALA A 89 -4.73 -7.82 4.16
C ALA A 89 -4.92 -8.03 2.66
N SER A 90 -6.17 -8.24 2.25
CA SER A 90 -6.62 -8.13 0.87
C SER A 90 -7.58 -6.97 0.77
N MET A 91 -7.38 -6.09 -0.21
CA MET A 91 -8.14 -4.85 -0.32
C MET A 91 -8.58 -4.59 -1.76
N ASP A 92 -9.83 -4.16 -1.90
CA ASP A 92 -10.28 -3.42 -3.08
C ASP A 92 -10.15 -1.93 -2.77
N ALA A 93 -9.57 -1.18 -3.69
CA ALA A 93 -9.30 0.24 -3.51
C ALA A 93 -9.53 1.04 -4.80
N VAL A 94 -9.53 2.35 -4.66
CA VAL A 94 -9.48 3.29 -5.77
C VAL A 94 -8.22 4.14 -5.60
N PHE A 95 -7.28 3.99 -6.53
CA PHE A 95 -6.15 4.89 -6.67
C PHE A 95 -6.63 6.16 -7.39
N LYS A 96 -6.40 7.30 -6.77
CA LYS A 96 -6.72 8.63 -7.30
C LYS A 96 -5.41 9.30 -7.65
N ALA A 97 -5.40 9.95 -8.80
CA ALA A 97 -4.27 10.76 -9.21
C ALA A 97 -4.79 12.02 -9.89
N LYS A 98 -4.04 13.10 -9.75
CA LYS A 98 -4.16 14.27 -10.60
C LYS A 98 -2.83 14.49 -11.31
N ILE A 99 -2.85 14.47 -12.63
CA ILE A 99 -1.66 14.59 -13.48
C ILE A 99 -2.01 15.61 -14.55
N ASP A 100 -1.15 16.62 -14.72
CA ASP A 100 -1.35 17.74 -15.66
C ASP A 100 -2.74 18.39 -15.51
N GLY A 101 -3.17 18.64 -14.28
CA GLY A 101 -4.48 19.21 -13.97
C GLY A 101 -5.68 18.25 -14.12
N ARG A 102 -5.49 17.04 -14.65
CA ARG A 102 -6.56 16.07 -14.92
C ARG A 102 -6.69 15.05 -13.81
N LYS A 103 -7.89 14.92 -13.24
CA LYS A 103 -8.20 13.91 -12.23
C LYS A 103 -8.53 12.58 -12.89
N THR A 104 -7.84 11.53 -12.47
CA THR A 104 -8.07 10.15 -12.89
C THR A 104 -8.31 9.25 -11.67
N LYS A 105 -8.97 8.12 -11.90
CA LYS A 105 -9.25 7.09 -10.89
C LYS A 105 -9.02 5.72 -11.49
N PHE A 106 -8.35 4.87 -10.75
CA PHE A 106 -8.06 3.49 -11.15
C PHE A 106 -8.59 2.53 -10.09
N SER A 107 -9.47 1.62 -10.51
CA SER A 107 -9.86 0.48 -9.68
C SER A 107 -8.61 -0.33 -9.38
N SER A 108 -8.37 -0.63 -8.11
CA SER A 108 -7.12 -1.21 -7.64
C SER A 108 -7.39 -2.40 -6.72
N ARG A 109 -6.49 -3.37 -6.76
CA ARG A 109 -6.43 -4.52 -5.85
C ARG A 109 -5.09 -4.47 -5.15
N ILE A 110 -5.12 -4.61 -3.83
CA ILE A 110 -3.92 -4.53 -3.00
C ILE A 110 -3.82 -5.77 -2.13
N THR A 111 -2.61 -6.28 -1.97
CA THR A 111 -2.26 -7.25 -0.94
C THR A 111 -1.08 -6.74 -0.16
N GLU A 112 -1.19 -6.71 1.16
CA GLU A 112 -0.10 -6.34 2.05
C GLU A 112 0.08 -7.40 3.13
N VAL A 113 1.34 -7.64 3.49
CA VAL A 113 1.72 -8.51 4.61
C VAL A 113 2.38 -7.64 5.67
N PHE A 114 2.03 -7.91 6.92
CA PHE A 114 2.49 -7.17 8.07
C PHE A 114 3.17 -8.10 9.07
N GLU A 115 4.21 -7.59 9.71
CA GLU A 115 4.86 -8.23 10.85
C GLU A 115 4.79 -7.33 12.08
N LYS A 116 4.49 -7.92 13.24
CA LYS A 116 4.54 -7.24 14.53
C LYS A 116 5.95 -7.32 15.11
N ARG A 117 6.65 -6.18 15.17
CA ARG A 117 7.97 -6.02 15.82
C ARG A 117 7.87 -5.00 16.94
N GLU A 118 8.35 -5.36 18.14
CA GLU A 118 8.38 -4.44 19.31
C GLU A 118 7.05 -3.69 19.53
N ASN A 119 5.92 -4.41 19.43
CA ASN A 119 4.56 -3.90 19.54
C ASN A 119 4.07 -2.95 18.42
N ARG A 120 4.81 -2.84 17.32
CA ARG A 120 4.39 -2.13 16.11
C ARG A 120 4.16 -3.08 14.96
N TRP A 121 3.09 -2.86 14.22
CA TRP A 121 2.87 -3.54 12.94
C TRP A 121 3.56 -2.75 11.83
N LEU A 122 4.33 -3.46 11.00
CA LEU A 122 5.09 -2.90 9.89
C LEU A 122 4.74 -3.68 8.62
N ILE A 123 4.64 -3.00 7.48
CA ILE A 123 4.49 -3.61 6.17
C ILE A 123 5.82 -4.27 5.79
N VAL A 124 5.78 -5.58 5.53
CA VAL A 124 6.93 -6.38 5.09
C VAL A 124 6.81 -6.84 3.63
N GLN A 125 5.61 -6.71 3.04
CA GLN A 125 5.38 -6.94 1.63
C GLN A 125 4.16 -6.14 1.15
N GLY A 126 4.23 -5.58 -0.06
CA GLY A 126 3.10 -4.92 -0.72
C GLY A 126 2.97 -5.36 -2.18
N HIS A 127 1.74 -5.42 -2.69
CA HIS A 127 1.46 -5.65 -4.09
C HIS A 127 0.22 -4.85 -4.49
N PHE A 128 0.41 -3.93 -5.43
CA PHE A 128 -0.62 -3.06 -5.98
C PHE A 128 -0.84 -3.43 -7.44
N SER A 129 -2.11 -3.57 -7.85
CA SER A 129 -2.44 -3.94 -9.23
C SER A 129 -3.72 -3.25 -9.68
N PHE A 130 -3.80 -2.96 -10.98
CA PHE A 130 -5.06 -2.62 -11.62
C PHE A 130 -5.63 -3.87 -12.30
N PRO A 131 -6.95 -4.12 -12.23
CA PRO A 131 -7.58 -5.08 -13.12
C PRO A 131 -7.29 -4.71 -14.57
N ASP A 132 -6.90 -5.70 -15.36
CA ASP A 132 -6.67 -5.50 -16.79
C ASP A 132 -7.98 -5.11 -17.47
N GLN A 133 -7.98 -3.94 -18.10
CA GLN A 133 -9.14 -3.38 -18.78
C GLN A 133 -9.56 -4.22 -19.99
N SER A 134 -8.69 -5.09 -20.52
CA SER A 134 -9.04 -6.02 -21.59
C SER A 134 -9.96 -7.18 -21.14
N GLN A 135 -10.10 -7.39 -19.82
CA GLN A 135 -10.88 -8.49 -19.25
C GLN A 135 -12.38 -8.18 -19.08
N PHE A 136 -12.82 -6.97 -19.41
CA PHE A 136 -14.24 -6.68 -19.57
C PHE A 136 -14.70 -7.27 -20.90
N PHE A 137 -15.12 -8.53 -20.88
CA PHE A 137 -15.79 -9.15 -22.02
C PHE A 137 -17.17 -8.52 -22.18
N ASP A 138 -17.48 -8.04 -23.39
CA ASP A 138 -18.85 -7.68 -23.80
C ASP A 138 -19.79 -8.89 -23.74
#